data_AF-A0A090RYN0-F1
#
_entry.id   AF-A0A090RYN0-F1
#
_cell.length_a   1.000
_cell.length_b   1.000
_cell.length_c   1.000
_cell.angle_alpha   90.00
_cell.angle_beta   90.00
_cell.angle_gamma   90.00
#
_symmetry.space_group_name_H-M   'P 1'
#
loop_
_entity.id
_entity.type
_entity.pdbx_description
1 polymer ?
#
loop_
_entity_poly.entity_id
_entity_poly.type
_entity_poly.pdbx_seq_one_letter_code
_entity_poly.pdbx_strand_id
1 'polypeptide(L)'
;MITADHIEAWFGLNELTKREWADAKVAIGLVAHMVITAGFFCLTTLFYKPLEEQRQKDVDKFFNNLATPLVSDSTEQKKLDNKQRKMLGSLIAVSGIGVIAMFALPNPLWGRMTFVLCGAIVLGVGLLLVKAVDDSVEEKVVKTATNN
;
A
#
# COMPACT_ATOMS: atom_id res chain seq x y z
N MET A 1 29.73 -6.82 -31.58
CA MET A 1 28.36 -6.55 -31.06
C MET A 1 27.91 -7.82 -30.35
N ILE A 2 27.44 -7.75 -29.10
CA ILE A 2 26.88 -8.93 -28.41
C ILE A 2 25.48 -9.16 -29.00
N THR A 3 25.25 -10.33 -29.59
CA THR A 3 23.97 -10.74 -30.21
C THR A 3 23.24 -11.74 -29.32
N ALA A 4 21.96 -11.99 -29.62
CA ALA A 4 21.10 -12.96 -28.93
C ALA A 4 21.78 -14.35 -28.83
N ASP A 5 22.31 -14.82 -29.96
CA ASP A 5 22.97 -16.14 -30.07
C ASP A 5 24.18 -16.30 -29.15
N HIS A 6 24.91 -15.21 -28.86
CA HIS A 6 26.03 -15.26 -27.92
C HIS A 6 25.56 -15.49 -26.48
N ILE A 7 24.44 -14.89 -26.09
CA ILE A 7 23.87 -15.05 -24.75
C ILE A 7 23.29 -16.46 -24.62
N GLU A 8 22.57 -16.95 -25.64
CA GLU A 8 22.05 -18.32 -25.66
C GLU A 8 23.17 -19.35 -25.55
N ALA A 9 24.27 -19.17 -26.30
CA ALA A 9 25.45 -20.03 -26.19
C ALA A 9 26.11 -19.97 -24.81
N TRP A 10 26.17 -18.81 -24.15
CA TRP A 10 26.85 -18.65 -22.85
C TRP A 10 26.10 -19.33 -21.71
N PHE A 11 24.76 -19.41 -21.83
CA PHE A 11 23.90 -20.07 -20.85
C PHE A 11 23.48 -21.49 -21.26
N GLY A 12 23.94 -21.99 -22.42
CA GLY A 12 23.58 -23.31 -22.94
C GLY A 12 22.09 -23.44 -23.27
N LEU A 13 21.46 -22.36 -23.73
CA LEU A 13 20.04 -22.29 -24.04
C LEU A 13 19.77 -22.65 -25.50
N ASN A 14 18.60 -23.22 -25.77
CA ASN A 14 18.07 -23.31 -27.13
C ASN A 14 17.58 -21.94 -27.62
N GLU A 15 17.37 -21.79 -28.93
CA GLU A 15 16.87 -20.54 -29.54
C GLU A 15 15.59 -20.06 -28.85
N LEU A 16 15.66 -18.87 -28.24
CA LEU A 16 14.54 -18.32 -27.47
C LEU A 16 13.53 -17.64 -28.40
N THR A 17 12.25 -17.80 -28.08
CA THR A 17 11.17 -17.10 -28.78
C THR A 17 11.22 -15.60 -28.51
N LYS A 18 10.58 -14.80 -29.38
CA LYS A 18 10.46 -13.33 -29.19
C LYS A 18 9.89 -12.92 -27.83
N ARG A 19 8.99 -13.74 -27.26
CA ARG A 19 8.39 -13.51 -25.95
C ARG A 19 9.39 -13.77 -24.83
N GLU A 20 10.10 -14.88 -24.88
CA GLU A 20 11.14 -15.22 -23.89
C GLU A 20 12.28 -14.18 -23.91
N TRP A 21 12.63 -13.66 -25.09
CA TRP A 21 13.56 -12.54 -25.22
C TRP A 21 13.06 -11.24 -24.58
N ALA A 22 11.75 -10.99 -24.58
CA ALA A 22 11.17 -9.84 -23.90
C ALA A 22 11.25 -10.01 -22.37
N ASP A 23 10.92 -11.20 -21.87
CA ASP A 23 11.00 -11.54 -20.44
C ASP A 23 12.45 -11.50 -19.94
N ALA A 24 13.40 -12.03 -20.73
CA ALA A 24 14.83 -12.02 -20.42
C ALA A 24 15.39 -10.60 -20.29
N LYS A 25 14.97 -9.66 -21.16
CA LYS A 25 15.39 -8.25 -21.07
C LYS A 25 14.94 -7.62 -19.75
N VAL A 26 13.71 -7.89 -19.32
CA VAL A 26 13.18 -7.40 -18.05
C VAL A 26 13.96 -8.02 -16.88
N ALA A 27 14.15 -9.34 -16.89
CA ALA A 27 14.88 -10.06 -15.85
C ALA A 27 16.33 -9.56 -15.71
N ILE A 28 17.05 -9.40 -16.81
CA ILE A 28 18.42 -8.86 -16.82
C ILE A 28 18.44 -7.44 -16.26
N GLY A 29 17.48 -6.59 -16.63
CA GLY A 29 17.36 -5.24 -16.08
C GLY A 29 17.18 -5.24 -14.56
N LEU A 30 16.34 -6.14 -14.03
CA LEU A 30 16.11 -6.30 -12.60
C LEU A 30 17.34 -6.83 -11.87
N VAL A 31 18.02 -7.84 -12.42
CA VAL A 31 19.26 -8.39 -11.84
C VAL A 31 20.36 -7.34 -11.85
N ALA A 32 20.54 -6.61 -12.96
CA ALA A 32 21.51 -5.53 -13.05
C ALA A 32 21.22 -4.44 -12.03
N HIS A 33 19.95 -4.04 -11.87
CA HIS A 33 19.56 -3.09 -10.83
C HIS A 33 19.90 -3.63 -9.44
N MET A 34 19.52 -4.86 -9.11
CA MET A 34 19.83 -5.47 -7.82
C MET A 34 21.33 -5.50 -7.52
N VAL A 35 22.16 -5.89 -8.49
CA VAL A 35 23.62 -5.93 -8.31
C VAL A 35 24.20 -4.52 -8.21
N ILE A 36 23.79 -3.59 -9.08
CA ILE A 36 24.39 -2.25 -9.12
C ILE A 36 23.88 -1.39 -7.96
N THR A 37 22.58 -1.26 -7.75
CA THR A 37 22.03 -0.36 -6.73
C THR A 37 22.10 -0.94 -5.33
N ALA A 38 21.68 -2.20 -5.14
CA ALA A 38 21.80 -2.82 -3.82
C ALA A 38 23.26 -3.12 -3.51
N GLY A 39 24.07 -3.53 -4.49
CA GLY A 39 25.51 -3.69 -4.29
C GLY A 39 26.21 -2.37 -3.96
N PHE A 40 25.91 -1.27 -4.66
CA PHE A 40 26.42 0.05 -4.29
C PHE A 40 26.00 0.43 -2.87
N PHE A 41 24.73 0.25 -2.52
CA PHE A 41 24.22 0.53 -1.17
C PHE A 41 24.97 -0.30 -0.10
N CYS A 42 25.15 -1.59 -0.32
CA CYS A 42 25.95 -2.45 0.56
C CYS A 42 27.40 -1.95 0.67
N LEU A 43 28.02 -1.56 -0.44
CA LEU A 43 29.38 -1.01 -0.44
C LEU A 43 29.46 0.33 0.32
N THR A 44 28.40 1.14 0.36
CA THR A 44 28.41 2.37 1.16
C THR A 44 28.58 2.11 2.66
N THR A 45 28.20 0.92 3.15
CA THR A 45 28.41 0.54 4.55
C THR A 45 29.90 0.44 4.91
N LEU A 46 30.78 0.12 3.94
CA LEU A 46 32.24 0.07 4.15
C LEU A 46 32.83 1.46 4.40
N PHE A 47 32.16 2.51 3.94
CA PHE A 47 32.58 3.91 4.13
C PHE A 47 31.72 4.64 5.17
N TYR A 48 30.97 3.89 5.98
CA TYR A 48 30.13 4.47 7.02
C TYR A 48 30.98 5.21 8.06
N LYS A 49 30.56 6.42 8.42
CA LYS A 49 31.09 7.18 9.54
C LYS A 49 30.03 7.26 10.63
N PRO A 50 30.37 6.95 11.90
CA PRO A 50 29.43 7.07 12.98
C PRO A 50 28.95 8.52 13.15
N LEU A 51 27.74 8.66 13.67
CA LEU A 51 27.16 9.96 13.97
C LEU A 51 27.90 10.60 15.16
N GLU A 52 27.94 11.93 15.18
CA GLU A 52 28.41 12.67 16.36
C GLU A 52 27.53 12.35 17.58
N GLU A 53 28.11 12.37 18.77
CA GLU A 53 27.46 11.90 20.01
C GLU A 53 26.07 12.53 20.23
N GLN A 54 25.93 13.84 20.00
CA GLN A 54 24.65 14.52 20.14
C GLN A 54 23.61 14.01 19.13
N ARG A 55 24.01 13.81 17.88
CA ARG A 55 23.13 13.30 16.83
C ARG A 55 22.77 11.83 17.06
N GLN A 56 23.70 11.02 17.56
CA GLN A 56 23.42 9.63 17.91
C GLN A 56 22.35 9.55 19.00
N LYS A 57 22.43 10.38 20.04
CA LYS A 57 21.39 10.47 21.08
C LYS A 57 20.02 10.86 20.52
N ASP A 58 19.97 11.80 19.59
CA ASP A 58 18.72 12.19 18.93
C ASP A 58 18.12 11.04 18.11
N VAL A 59 18.97 10.29 17.39
CA VAL A 59 18.57 9.12 16.59
C VAL A 59 18.10 7.98 17.49
N ASP A 60 18.81 7.69 18.58
CA ASP A 60 18.43 6.66 19.55
C ASP A 60 17.09 7.01 20.20
N LYS A 61 16.90 8.28 20.58
CA LYS A 61 15.62 8.79 21.10
C LYS A 61 14.51 8.65 20.07
N PHE A 62 14.78 8.95 18.80
CA PHE A 62 13.81 8.78 17.71
C PHE A 62 13.38 7.30 17.59
N PHE A 63 14.32 6.37 17.53
CA PHE A 63 14.00 4.95 17.41
C PHE A 63 13.35 4.39 18.67
N ASN A 64 13.73 4.87 19.86
CA ASN A 64 13.06 4.52 21.12
C ASN A 64 11.59 4.97 21.11
N ASN A 65 11.32 6.23 20.72
CA ASN A 65 9.97 6.74 20.60
C ASN A 65 9.16 5.97 19.56
N LEU A 66 9.78 5.57 18.44
CA LEU A 66 9.14 4.81 17.37
C LEU A 66 8.81 3.37 17.81
N ALA A 67 9.69 2.76 18.61
CA ALA A 67 9.47 1.44 19.20
C ALA A 67 8.49 1.46 20.39
N THR A 68 8.27 2.63 20.99
CA THR A 68 7.34 2.80 22.11
C THR A 68 5.91 2.67 21.60
N PRO A 69 5.11 1.70 22.10
CA PRO A 69 3.74 1.52 21.62
C PRO A 69 2.90 2.75 21.97
N LEU A 70 2.27 3.32 20.95
CA LEU A 70 1.28 4.37 21.09
C LEU A 70 0.02 3.79 21.72
N VAL A 71 -0.16 3.96 23.02
CA VAL A 71 -1.42 3.60 23.71
C VAL A 71 -2.41 4.73 23.51
N SER A 72 -3.31 4.54 22.56
CA SER A 72 -4.22 5.57 22.08
C SER A 72 -5.63 5.45 22.65
N ASP A 73 -5.78 5.72 23.95
CA ASP A 73 -7.11 5.80 24.58
C ASP A 73 -7.68 7.24 24.63
N SER A 74 -6.99 8.19 23.98
CA SER A 74 -7.41 9.59 23.99
C SER A 74 -8.69 9.82 23.18
N THR A 75 -9.57 10.68 23.71
CA THR A 75 -10.82 11.10 23.05
C THR A 75 -10.56 11.73 21.67
N GLU A 76 -9.47 12.49 21.52
CA GLU A 76 -9.10 13.13 20.25
C GLU A 76 -8.73 12.10 19.16
N GLN A 77 -8.05 11.01 19.54
CA GLN A 77 -7.72 9.95 18.58
C GLN A 77 -8.96 9.16 18.17
N LYS A 78 -9.87 8.84 19.10
CA LYS A 78 -11.18 8.23 18.78
C LYS A 78 -12.00 9.10 17.82
N LYS A 79 -11.94 10.44 17.97
CA LYS A 79 -12.57 11.40 17.06
C LYS A 79 -11.93 11.40 15.67
N LEU A 80 -10.60 11.32 15.59
CA LEU A 80 -9.89 11.21 14.32
C LEU A 80 -10.22 9.90 13.61
N ASP A 81 -10.23 8.78 14.33
CA ASP A 81 -10.58 7.45 13.82
C ASP A 81 -12.03 7.43 13.30
N ASN A 82 -12.98 8.03 14.02
CA ASN A 82 -14.36 8.18 13.55
C ASN A 82 -14.45 8.99 12.24
N LYS A 83 -13.70 10.10 12.14
CA LYS A 83 -13.63 10.88 10.89
C LYS A 83 -13.04 10.05 9.74
N GLN A 84 -11.99 9.27 9.99
CA GLN A 84 -11.38 8.40 8.99
C GLN A 84 -12.33 7.28 8.55
N ARG A 85 -13.00 6.60 9.49
CA ARG A 85 -14.01 5.57 9.20
C ARG A 85 -15.13 6.11 8.32
N LYS A 86 -15.64 7.31 8.64
CA LYS A 86 -16.69 7.97 7.87
C LYS A 86 -16.22 8.37 6.47
N MET A 87 -15.05 8.99 6.35
CA MET A 87 -14.50 9.40 5.06
C MET A 87 -14.18 8.20 4.17
N LEU A 88 -13.41 7.24 4.69
CA LEU A 88 -12.97 6.05 3.96
C LEU A 88 -14.15 5.14 3.62
N GLY A 89 -15.04 4.89 4.58
CA GLY A 89 -16.25 4.10 4.36
C GLY A 89 -17.17 4.71 3.31
N SER A 90 -17.34 6.03 3.30
CA SER A 90 -18.13 6.75 2.28
C SER A 90 -17.50 6.65 0.89
N LEU A 91 -16.19 6.87 0.77
CA LEU A 91 -15.46 6.72 -0.49
C LEU A 91 -15.60 5.30 -1.05
N ILE A 92 -15.38 4.28 -0.21
CA ILE A 92 -15.52 2.87 -0.61
C ILE A 92 -16.95 2.55 -1.02
N ALA A 93 -17.96 3.04 -0.29
CA ALA A 93 -19.36 2.84 -0.64
C ALA A 93 -19.69 3.44 -2.02
N VAL A 94 -19.25 4.66 -2.29
CA VAL A 94 -19.43 5.32 -3.60
C VAL A 94 -18.69 4.55 -4.70
N SER A 95 -17.46 4.09 -4.46
CA SER A 95 -16.74 3.23 -5.40
C SER A 95 -17.48 1.93 -5.68
N GLY A 96 -18.08 1.30 -4.68
CA GLY A 96 -18.92 0.11 -4.83
C GLY A 96 -20.11 0.35 -5.78
N ILE A 97 -20.79 1.49 -5.63
CA ILE A 97 -21.85 1.90 -6.57
C ILE A 97 -21.30 2.06 -7.99
N GLY A 98 -20.13 2.68 -8.14
CA GLY A 98 -19.45 2.81 -9.44
C GLY A 98 -19.12 1.47 -10.09
N VAL A 99 -18.66 0.50 -9.30
CA VAL A 99 -18.39 -0.87 -9.78
C VAL A 99 -19.69 -1.55 -10.20
N ILE A 100 -20.79 -1.41 -9.44
CA ILE A 100 -22.11 -1.95 -9.84
C ILE A 100 -22.59 -1.31 -11.14
N ALA A 101 -22.36 0.00 -11.33
CA ALA A 101 -22.73 0.72 -12.55
C ALA A 101 -22.05 0.17 -13.82
N MET A 102 -20.90 -0.52 -13.69
CA MET A 102 -20.26 -1.22 -14.81
C MET A 102 -21.10 -2.37 -15.39
N PHE A 103 -22.19 -2.78 -14.72
CA PHE A 103 -23.21 -3.65 -15.29
C PHE A 103 -23.74 -3.13 -16.64
N ALA A 104 -23.77 -1.81 -16.84
CA ALA A 104 -24.22 -1.19 -18.09
C ALA A 104 -23.30 -1.47 -19.29
N LEU A 105 -22.07 -1.95 -19.07
CA LEU A 105 -21.16 -2.29 -20.16
C LEU A 105 -21.68 -3.48 -20.99
N PRO A 106 -21.41 -3.51 -22.30
CA PRO A 106 -21.84 -4.59 -23.19
C PRO A 106 -20.97 -5.85 -23.01
N ASN A 107 -21.13 -6.51 -21.87
CA ASN A 107 -20.51 -7.79 -21.53
C ASN A 107 -21.56 -8.92 -21.48
N PRO A 108 -21.16 -10.20 -21.68
CA PRO A 108 -22.05 -11.33 -21.43
C PRO A 108 -22.58 -11.28 -19.98
N LEU A 109 -23.79 -11.82 -19.77
CA LEU A 109 -24.49 -11.74 -18.48
C LEU A 109 -23.64 -12.21 -17.29
N TRP A 110 -22.80 -13.23 -17.49
CA TRP A 110 -21.87 -13.70 -16.46
C TRP A 110 -20.89 -12.61 -16.00
N GLY A 111 -20.26 -11.90 -16.95
CA GLY A 111 -19.35 -10.80 -16.63
C GLY A 111 -20.05 -9.61 -15.99
N ARG A 112 -21.31 -9.34 -16.37
CA ARG A 112 -22.15 -8.31 -15.73
C ARG A 112 -22.47 -8.65 -14.27
N MET A 113 -22.80 -9.90 -13.99
CA MET A 113 -23.09 -10.35 -12.62
C MET A 113 -21.85 -10.32 -11.73
N THR A 114 -20.65 -10.52 -12.29
CA THR A 114 -19.39 -10.32 -11.55
C THR A 114 -19.24 -8.89 -11.03
N PHE A 115 -19.58 -7.87 -11.83
CA PHE A 115 -19.54 -6.47 -11.37
C PHE A 115 -20.53 -6.19 -10.25
N VAL A 116 -21.74 -6.76 -10.35
CA VAL A 116 -22.77 -6.62 -9.30
C VAL A 116 -22.30 -7.27 -8.00
N LEU A 117 -21.77 -8.50 -8.06
CA LEU A 117 -21.28 -9.22 -6.87
C LEU A 117 -20.10 -8.49 -6.22
N CYS A 118 -19.07 -8.16 -6.99
CA CYS A 118 -17.89 -7.44 -6.49
C CYS A 118 -18.26 -6.07 -5.94
N GLY A 119 -19.08 -5.32 -6.67
CA GLY A 119 -19.55 -4.01 -6.25
C GLY A 119 -20.43 -4.07 -5.00
N ALA A 120 -21.26 -5.11 -4.82
CA ALA A 120 -22.04 -5.33 -3.61
C ALA A 120 -21.16 -5.61 -2.38
N ILE A 121 -20.08 -6.39 -2.54
CA ILE A 121 -19.11 -6.63 -1.46
C ILE A 121 -18.42 -5.32 -1.07
N VAL A 122 -17.90 -4.57 -2.05
CA VAL A 122 -17.22 -3.28 -1.82
C VAL A 122 -18.17 -2.29 -1.15
N LEU A 123 -19.40 -2.16 -1.65
CA LEU A 123 -20.44 -1.32 -1.06
C LEU A 123 -20.75 -1.75 0.39
N GLY A 124 -20.93 -3.05 0.62
CA GLY A 124 -21.21 -3.60 1.95
C GLY A 124 -20.11 -3.27 2.96
N VAL A 125 -18.84 -3.46 2.60
CA VAL A 125 -17.70 -3.09 3.45
C VAL A 125 -17.68 -1.59 3.73
N GLY A 126 -17.90 -0.76 2.72
CA GLY A 126 -17.99 0.69 2.88
C GLY A 126 -19.07 1.11 3.88
N LEU A 127 -20.27 0.53 3.77
CA LEU A 127 -21.38 0.80 4.68
C LEU A 127 -21.11 0.30 6.11
N LEU A 128 -20.49 -0.87 6.27
CA LEU A 128 -20.11 -1.39 7.59
C LEU A 128 -19.08 -0.48 8.27
N LEU A 129 -18.13 0.09 7.52
CA LEU A 129 -17.14 1.04 8.04
C LEU A 129 -17.79 2.36 8.48
N VAL A 130 -18.74 2.89 7.70
CA VAL A 130 -19.50 4.09 8.10
C VAL A 130 -20.33 3.81 9.36
N LYS A 131 -20.93 2.62 9.47
CA LYS A 131 -21.73 2.22 10.62
C LYS A 131 -20.89 1.89 11.87
N ALA A 132 -19.61 1.58 11.70
CA ALA A 132 -18.67 1.33 12.80
C ALA A 132 -18.12 2.60 13.47
N VAL A 133 -18.61 3.79 13.08
CA VAL A 133 -18.35 5.04 13.79
C VAL A 133 -18.95 4.96 15.20
N ASP A 134 -18.17 5.33 16.22
CA ASP A 134 -18.61 5.31 17.61
C ASP A 134 -19.27 6.65 17.99
N ASP A 135 -20.60 6.72 17.88
CA ASP A 135 -21.39 7.92 18.17
C ASP A 135 -21.33 8.33 19.66
N SER A 136 -20.96 7.40 20.56
CA SER A 136 -20.86 7.69 22.01
C SER A 136 -19.73 8.67 22.34
N VAL A 137 -18.71 8.74 21.47
CA VAL A 137 -17.61 9.70 21.57
C VAL A 137 -18.09 11.09 21.16
N GLU A 138 -18.96 11.19 20.15
CA GLU A 138 -19.53 12.47 19.72
C GLU A 138 -20.51 13.04 20.76
N GLU A 139 -21.36 12.20 21.36
CA GLU A 139 -22.30 12.65 22.41
C GLU A 139 -21.61 13.17 23.68
N LYS A 140 -20.52 12.52 24.12
CA LYS A 140 -19.75 12.95 25.30
C LYS A 140 -19.11 14.32 25.11
N VAL A 141 -18.65 14.62 23.89
CA VAL A 141 -18.08 15.92 23.54
C VAL A 141 -19.15 17.01 23.55
N VAL A 142 -20.32 16.75 22.95
CA VAL A 142 -21.43 17.72 22.91
C VAL A 142 -21.92 18.05 24.33
N LYS A 143 -22.05 17.05 25.21
CA LYS A 143 -22.43 17.25 26.61
C LYS A 143 -21.39 18.04 27.42
N THR A 144 -20.11 17.85 27.13
CA THR A 144 -19.02 18.59 27.79
C THR A 144 -18.98 20.06 27.34
N ALA A 145 -19.28 20.32 26.07
CA ALA A 145 -19.32 21.68 25.50
C ALA A 145 -20.56 22.51 25.89
N THR A 146 -21.64 21.86 26.35
CA THR A 146 -22.90 22.53 26.75
C THR A 146 -23.04 22.73 28.25
N ASN A 147 -22.19 22.10 29.07
CA ASN A 147 -22.18 22.24 30.54
C ASN A 147 -21.14 23.27 31.05
N ASN A 148 -20.60 24.10 30.16
CA ASN A 148 -19.62 25.16 30.45
C ASN A 148 -20.11 26.47 29.85
#